data_AF-A0A8H4RSR5-F1
#
_entry.id   AF-A0A8H4RSR5-F1
#
_cell.length_a   1.000
_cell.length_b   1.000
_cell.length_c   1.000
_cell.angle_alpha   90.00
_cell.angle_beta   90.00
_cell.angle_gamma   90.00
#
_symmetry.space_group_name_H-M   'P 1'
#
loop_
_entity.id
_entity.type
_entity.pdbx_description
1 polymer ?
#
loop_
_entity_poly.entity_id
_entity_poly.type
_entity_poly.pdbx_seq_one_letter_code
_entity_poly.pdbx_strand_id
1 'polypeptide(L)'
;MSTTTFKLHPLDQIAPRCYIRGLLCFPLLNEGSDRCIEALQASLDVTVAQSPFLSGTLQFESQSTGRLQLTFPTNGVKKKLKVKRFPDFGHSYEQLHDLGMPMRFFPLEFGPFDIMRPDLSSPVEVFGVQANLIPGGLILAIYAYHALVDGIGYGNITTQLAHNCFFGFRSQYRIVWKGGHTYENTLLSDIPGYPVYKILPTVPNGAVPMPVVSKQVRTFVFSKSSISRLKSLLVAHLPDEAQSTSTWISTYDSILALLWSSITLARLKSGNPDPLSLSSSTSPITSQLIYPTDTRKILRLPKLYCHNAGIRTLTPPIPVHDFTLTVAESLSKVALNVRKSTDSITETRARQVISLANSLPDVRALQRPPGVDIGLSVSAVLKLEKMETSTSYLVTGANRGLGRGLVEALLLLPNTIVVAATRDGNITDATNLNQVAIAQGNKLIVVKIDSLSETDPFQAANILQVEHGLKKIDVVIANAGISKYQGKALETPDKELYDHFATNTVGPLVLFQATWPLLQTSDSPRFVVISSIVASLAEVPSYPLYNSAYGASKAAVNFLLRKINFENPKLIAFPIHPGWIQSDMGNSAALRVGMTQAPIPIPESVKGVLRQIEVAAKSPNNVFVSFDGQIIPW
;
A
#
# COMPACT_ATOMS: atom_id res chain seq x y z
N MET A 1 6.54 -20.44 32.23
CA MET A 1 6.21 -20.36 30.80
C MET A 1 7.08 -21.37 30.07
N SER A 2 6.53 -22.14 29.13
CA SER A 2 7.34 -23.07 28.33
C SER A 2 8.17 -22.25 27.33
N THR A 3 9.48 -22.51 27.27
CA THR A 3 10.40 -21.85 26.32
C THR A 3 10.95 -22.87 25.35
N THR A 4 11.12 -22.47 24.10
CA THR A 4 11.71 -23.34 23.07
C THR A 4 12.87 -22.61 22.40
N THR A 5 13.94 -23.36 22.12
CA THR A 5 15.15 -22.87 21.45
C THR A 5 15.20 -23.42 20.04
N PHE A 6 15.49 -22.55 19.08
CA PHE A 6 15.54 -22.86 17.66
C PHE A 6 16.86 -22.40 17.04
N LYS A 7 17.39 -23.23 16.14
CA LYS A 7 18.49 -22.83 15.26
C LYS A 7 17.96 -21.90 14.18
N LEU A 8 18.72 -20.84 13.89
CA LEU A 8 18.38 -19.93 12.80
C LEU A 8 18.72 -20.52 11.43
N HIS A 9 18.06 -20.01 10.39
CA HIS A 9 18.33 -20.34 8.99
C HIS A 9 19.80 -20.01 8.62
N PRO A 10 20.48 -20.75 7.71
CA PRO A 10 21.86 -20.40 7.32
C PRO A 10 22.03 -18.95 6.83
N LEU A 11 21.07 -18.40 6.09
CA LEU A 11 21.05 -16.97 5.72
C LEU A 11 20.91 -16.01 6.93
N ASP A 12 20.16 -16.39 7.96
CA ASP A 12 20.07 -15.64 9.22
C ASP A 12 21.43 -15.66 9.96
N GLN A 13 22.21 -16.74 9.83
CA GLN A 13 23.54 -16.87 10.42
C GLN A 13 24.60 -15.97 9.77
N ILE A 14 24.44 -15.62 8.49
CA ILE A 14 25.39 -14.75 7.77
C ILE A 14 24.90 -13.30 7.62
N ALA A 15 23.72 -12.99 8.18
CA ALA A 15 23.17 -11.65 8.21
C ALA A 15 23.93 -10.73 9.21
N PRO A 16 23.89 -9.40 9.01
CA PRO A 16 24.52 -8.45 9.93
C PRO A 16 24.10 -8.66 11.39
N ARG A 17 25.06 -8.63 12.31
CA ARG A 17 24.81 -8.71 13.76
C ARG A 17 24.51 -7.30 14.31
N CYS A 18 23.36 -6.76 13.95
CA CYS A 18 22.90 -5.43 14.36
C CYS A 18 21.37 -5.33 14.34
N TYR A 19 20.82 -4.30 14.98
CA TYR A 19 19.41 -3.95 14.81
C TYR A 19 19.16 -3.24 13.47
N ILE A 20 18.03 -3.56 12.84
CA ILE A 20 17.35 -2.70 11.87
C ILE A 20 16.48 -1.74 12.69
N ARG A 21 16.58 -0.45 12.39
CA ARG A 21 15.81 0.63 13.02
C ARG A 21 14.94 1.30 11.96
N GLY A 22 13.63 1.38 12.19
CA GLY A 22 12.75 2.27 11.44
C GLY A 22 11.97 3.21 12.36
N LEU A 23 11.75 4.43 11.87
CA LEU A 23 11.04 5.50 12.56
C LEU A 23 9.82 5.88 11.74
N LEU A 24 8.63 5.74 12.33
CA LEU A 24 7.37 6.18 11.74
C LEU A 24 6.89 7.43 12.46
N CYS A 25 6.69 8.51 11.71
CA CYS A 25 6.42 9.84 12.26
C CYS A 25 4.95 10.22 11.99
N PHE A 26 4.16 10.42 13.05
CA PHE A 26 2.74 10.74 12.97
C PHE A 26 2.42 12.08 13.64
N PRO A 27 1.54 12.92 13.06
CA PRO A 27 0.97 14.03 13.81
C PRO A 27 0.10 13.47 14.93
N LEU A 28 0.21 14.03 16.14
CA LEU A 28 -0.55 13.59 17.30
C LEU A 28 -0.76 14.76 18.26
N LEU A 29 -2.03 15.11 18.50
CA LEU A 29 -2.40 16.09 19.52
C LEU A 29 -2.20 15.51 20.92
N ASN A 30 -1.78 16.36 21.86
CA ASN A 30 -1.47 15.95 23.24
C ASN A 30 -2.64 15.23 23.92
N GLU A 31 -3.89 15.68 23.72
CA GLU A 31 -5.10 15.08 24.28
C GLU A 31 -5.35 13.63 23.81
N GLY A 32 -4.73 13.22 22.69
CA GLY A 32 -4.83 11.87 22.14
C GLY A 32 -3.72 10.91 22.59
N SER A 33 -2.71 11.38 23.33
CA SER A 33 -1.48 10.60 23.54
C SER A 33 -1.73 9.30 24.31
N ASP A 34 -2.49 9.36 25.39
CA ASP A 34 -2.60 8.22 26.31
C ASP A 34 -3.42 7.09 25.69
N ARG A 35 -4.55 7.41 25.05
CA ARG A 35 -5.33 6.46 24.24
C ARG A 35 -4.50 5.82 23.12
N CYS A 36 -3.63 6.60 22.48
CA CYS A 36 -2.73 6.09 21.45
C CYS A 36 -1.72 5.09 22.03
N ILE A 37 -1.10 5.40 23.17
CA ILE A 37 -0.17 4.50 23.86
C ILE A 37 -0.86 3.20 24.30
N GLU A 38 -2.07 3.28 24.86
CA GLU A 38 -2.86 2.11 25.25
C GLU A 38 -3.17 1.22 24.05
N ALA A 39 -3.61 1.81 22.93
CA ALA A 39 -3.89 1.08 21.70
C ALA A 39 -2.61 0.41 21.15
N LEU A 40 -1.48 1.12 21.12
CA LEU A 40 -0.20 0.55 20.67
C LEU A 40 0.26 -0.59 21.57
N GLN A 41 0.12 -0.48 22.89
CA GLN A 41 0.47 -1.54 23.84
C GLN A 41 -0.41 -2.78 23.61
N ALA A 42 -1.73 -2.61 23.54
CA ALA A 42 -2.65 -3.73 23.29
C ALA A 42 -2.33 -4.43 21.96
N SER A 43 -2.00 -3.66 20.93
CA SER A 43 -1.69 -4.17 19.60
C SER A 43 -0.34 -4.88 19.54
N LEU A 44 0.65 -4.39 20.29
CA LEU A 44 1.93 -5.04 20.46
C LEU A 44 1.75 -6.41 21.14
N ASP A 45 0.91 -6.49 22.18
CA ASP A 45 0.59 -7.76 22.84
C ASP A 45 -0.09 -8.74 21.89
N VAL A 46 -1.05 -8.30 21.08
CA VAL A 46 -1.65 -9.12 20.01
C VAL A 46 -0.60 -9.59 19.00
N THR A 47 0.32 -8.71 18.60
CA THR A 47 1.35 -9.01 17.60
C THR A 47 2.31 -10.08 18.09
N VAL A 48 2.80 -9.99 19.33
CA VAL A 48 3.68 -11.02 19.91
C VAL A 48 2.92 -12.30 20.26
N ALA A 49 1.63 -12.25 20.58
CA ALA A 49 0.82 -13.44 20.76
C ALA A 49 0.64 -14.21 19.43
N GLN A 50 0.44 -13.50 18.32
CA GLN A 50 0.37 -14.09 16.97
C GLN A 50 1.73 -14.53 16.43
N SER A 51 2.83 -13.95 16.94
CA SER A 51 4.19 -14.22 16.49
C SER A 51 5.16 -14.25 17.68
N PRO A 52 5.10 -15.33 18.49
CA PRO A 52 5.83 -15.45 19.78
C PRO A 52 7.33 -15.20 19.69
N PHE A 53 7.95 -15.55 18.55
CA PHE A 53 9.39 -15.37 18.36
C PHE A 53 9.86 -13.92 18.52
N LEU A 54 8.97 -12.93 18.33
CA LEU A 54 9.26 -11.50 18.54
C LEU A 54 9.51 -11.14 20.01
N SER A 55 9.10 -11.96 20.97
CA SER A 55 9.47 -11.77 22.37
C SER A 55 10.77 -12.49 22.75
N GLY A 56 11.46 -13.10 21.77
CA GLY A 56 12.62 -13.93 22.02
C GLY A 56 13.92 -13.16 22.22
N THR A 57 14.95 -13.94 22.57
CA THR A 57 16.33 -13.49 22.68
C THR A 57 17.25 -14.31 21.79
N LEU A 58 18.27 -13.66 21.23
CA LEU A 58 19.37 -14.29 20.50
C LEU A 58 20.61 -14.39 21.37
N GLN A 59 21.29 -15.51 21.24
CA GLN A 59 22.62 -15.74 21.83
C GLN A 59 23.39 -16.73 20.96
N PHE A 60 24.70 -16.88 21.20
CA PHE A 60 25.45 -17.97 20.58
C PHE A 60 25.00 -19.34 21.10
N GLU A 61 24.84 -20.31 20.19
CA GLU A 61 24.73 -21.74 20.53
C GLU A 61 26.05 -22.21 21.15
N SER A 62 27.16 -21.85 20.52
CA SER A 62 28.51 -22.01 21.02
C SER A 62 29.39 -20.89 20.49
N GLN A 63 30.30 -20.39 21.32
CA GLN A 63 31.29 -19.39 20.91
C GLN A 63 32.23 -19.92 19.82
N SER A 64 32.42 -21.24 19.72
CA SER A 64 33.31 -21.85 18.73
C SER A 64 32.73 -21.90 17.32
N THR A 65 31.40 -21.93 17.18
CA THR A 65 30.73 -22.05 15.85
C THR A 65 30.25 -20.71 15.30
N GLY A 66 30.18 -19.67 16.16
CA GLY A 66 29.63 -18.37 15.79
C GLY A 66 28.14 -18.41 15.42
N ARG A 67 27.46 -19.53 15.63
CA ARG A 67 26.05 -19.74 15.29
C ARG A 67 25.16 -19.19 16.40
N LEU A 68 24.11 -18.49 15.99
CA LEU A 68 23.09 -17.99 16.90
C LEU A 68 21.92 -18.95 17.02
N GLN A 69 21.34 -18.97 18.21
CA GLN A 69 20.08 -19.62 18.51
C GLN A 69 19.08 -18.61 19.06
N LEU A 70 17.81 -18.85 18.76
CA LEU A 70 16.69 -18.03 19.19
C LEU A 70 15.90 -18.79 20.27
N THR A 71 15.72 -18.17 21.43
CA THR A 71 14.90 -18.73 22.51
C THR A 71 13.71 -17.80 22.78
N PHE A 72 12.51 -18.35 22.83
CA PHE A 72 11.30 -17.57 23.16
C PHE A 72 10.24 -18.40 23.89
N PRO A 73 9.37 -17.76 24.70
CA PRO A 73 8.21 -18.39 25.31
C PRO A 73 7.15 -18.77 24.25
N THR A 74 6.53 -19.94 24.39
CA THR A 74 5.50 -20.41 23.45
C THR A 74 4.07 -20.05 23.88
N ASN A 75 3.88 -19.59 25.12
CA ASN A 75 2.58 -19.19 25.65
C ASN A 75 2.67 -17.97 26.57
N GLY A 76 1.55 -17.25 26.74
CA GLY A 76 1.45 -16.10 27.66
C GLY A 76 2.36 -14.92 27.29
N VAL A 77 2.70 -14.80 26.00
CA VAL A 77 3.68 -13.83 25.52
C VAL A 77 3.14 -12.41 25.60
N LYS A 78 3.91 -11.53 26.24
CA LYS A 78 3.66 -10.08 26.28
C LYS A 78 4.93 -9.33 25.97
N LYS A 79 4.79 -8.11 25.47
CA LYS A 79 5.93 -7.24 25.19
C LYS A 79 5.59 -5.82 25.59
N LYS A 80 6.43 -5.22 26.43
CA LYS A 80 6.22 -3.88 26.93
C LYS A 80 6.60 -2.85 25.86
N LEU A 81 5.67 -1.98 25.50
CA LEU A 81 5.93 -0.77 24.74
C LEU A 81 6.75 0.18 25.61
N LYS A 82 7.92 0.62 25.14
CA LYS A 82 8.66 1.70 25.79
C LYS A 82 8.03 3.03 25.41
N VAL A 83 7.88 3.95 26.36
CA VAL A 83 7.30 5.27 26.11
C VAL A 83 8.26 6.32 26.65
N LYS A 84 8.62 7.30 25.82
CA LYS A 84 9.41 8.47 26.22
C LYS A 84 8.68 9.74 25.79
N ARG A 85 8.75 10.77 26.62
CA ARG A 85 8.19 12.10 26.34
C ARG A 85 9.35 13.09 26.23
N PHE A 86 9.34 13.89 25.17
CA PHE A 86 10.35 14.91 24.88
C PHE A 86 9.65 16.27 24.69
N PRO A 87 9.10 16.88 25.75
CA PRO A 87 8.44 18.19 25.64
C PRO A 87 9.39 19.27 25.10
N ASP A 88 10.68 19.19 25.47
CA ASP A 88 11.72 20.14 25.09
C ASP A 88 12.60 19.63 23.93
N PHE A 89 12.03 18.88 22.98
CA PHE A 89 12.77 18.31 21.85
C PHE A 89 13.40 19.36 20.91
N GLY A 90 13.01 20.63 21.06
CA GLY A 90 13.49 21.75 20.25
C GLY A 90 12.85 21.86 18.86
N HIS A 91 12.05 20.86 18.45
CA HIS A 91 11.27 20.90 17.22
C HIS A 91 9.90 20.25 17.44
N SER A 92 8.86 20.82 16.85
CA SER A 92 7.54 20.20 16.72
C SER A 92 7.47 19.24 15.54
N TYR A 93 6.44 18.41 15.49
CA TYR A 93 6.17 17.55 14.35
C TYR A 93 6.06 18.33 13.03
N GLU A 94 5.32 19.43 13.03
CA GLU A 94 5.09 20.27 11.84
C GLU A 94 6.40 20.84 11.30
N GLN A 95 7.25 21.38 12.18
CA GLN A 95 8.57 21.88 11.80
C GLN A 95 9.47 20.77 11.20
N LEU A 96 9.45 19.56 11.78
CA LEU A 96 10.21 18.44 11.23
C LEU A 96 9.64 17.98 9.88
N HIS A 97 8.32 17.99 9.73
CA HIS A 97 7.62 17.66 8.50
C HIS A 97 8.02 18.61 7.37
N ASP A 98 8.02 19.92 7.63
CA ASP A 98 8.39 20.95 6.66
C ASP A 98 9.86 20.86 6.23
N LEU A 99 10.73 20.38 7.14
CA LEU A 99 12.13 20.08 6.85
C LEU A 99 12.36 18.74 6.13
N GLY A 100 11.28 17.97 5.86
CA GLY A 100 11.35 16.68 5.19
C GLY A 100 11.85 15.53 6.09
N MET A 101 11.62 15.62 7.40
CA MET A 101 11.97 14.61 8.41
C MET A 101 13.45 14.13 8.34
N PRO A 102 14.44 15.04 8.38
CA PRO A 102 15.83 14.63 8.15
C PRO A 102 16.38 13.84 9.35
N MET A 103 17.03 12.71 9.05
CA MET A 103 17.46 11.71 10.03
C MET A 103 18.34 12.26 11.16
N ARG A 104 19.05 13.36 10.93
CA ARG A 104 19.93 14.01 11.92
C ARG A 104 19.21 14.46 13.20
N PHE A 105 17.90 14.69 13.14
CA PHE A 105 17.12 15.11 14.31
C PHE A 105 16.68 13.93 15.18
N PHE A 106 16.83 12.68 14.75
CA PHE A 106 16.32 11.52 15.48
C PHE A 106 17.47 10.72 16.14
N PRO A 107 17.88 11.07 17.38
CA PRO A 107 19.01 10.44 18.06
C PRO A 107 18.75 8.95 18.32
N LEU A 108 19.78 8.18 18.64
CA LEU A 108 19.64 6.74 18.94
C LEU A 108 18.68 6.47 20.11
N GLU A 109 18.54 7.43 21.03
CA GLU A 109 17.61 7.39 22.16
C GLU A 109 16.14 7.24 21.74
N PHE A 110 15.80 7.59 20.49
CA PHE A 110 14.51 7.34 19.85
C PHE A 110 14.45 5.88 19.39
N GLY A 111 14.67 4.97 20.33
CA GLY A 111 14.77 3.54 20.11
C GLY A 111 14.67 2.80 21.43
N PRO A 112 14.12 1.57 21.42
CA PRO A 112 14.01 0.75 22.62
C PRO A 112 15.36 0.17 23.07
N PHE A 113 16.44 0.33 22.30
CA PHE A 113 17.77 -0.20 22.61
C PHE A 113 18.82 0.88 22.43
N ASP A 114 19.73 0.99 23.40
CA ASP A 114 20.77 2.03 23.40
C ASP A 114 21.94 1.70 22.45
N ILE A 115 22.10 0.43 22.09
CA ILE A 115 23.22 -0.06 21.28
C ILE A 115 22.68 -0.76 20.02
N MET A 116 23.02 -0.22 18.84
CA MET A 116 22.62 -0.79 17.54
C MET A 116 23.33 -2.11 17.20
N ARG A 117 24.50 -2.36 17.80
CA ARG A 117 25.34 -3.54 17.60
C ARG A 117 25.74 -4.10 18.97
N PRO A 118 24.79 -4.70 19.71
CA PRO A 118 25.10 -5.22 21.03
C PRO A 118 26.11 -6.36 20.92
N ASP A 119 26.93 -6.52 21.96
CA ASP A 119 27.72 -7.73 22.13
C ASP A 119 26.78 -8.92 22.42
N LEU A 120 27.11 -10.07 21.86
CA LEU A 120 26.32 -11.31 21.94
C LEU A 120 26.88 -12.26 23.01
N SER A 121 27.73 -11.76 23.91
CA SER A 121 28.17 -12.45 25.13
C SER A 121 27.02 -12.75 26.09
N SER A 122 25.91 -12.02 25.98
CA SER A 122 24.67 -12.23 26.73
C SER A 122 23.46 -12.23 25.78
N PRO A 123 22.30 -12.78 26.21
CA PRO A 123 21.11 -12.82 25.38
C PRO A 123 20.61 -11.42 25.01
N VAL A 124 20.34 -11.17 23.73
CA VAL A 124 19.82 -9.89 23.23
C VAL A 124 18.40 -10.03 22.72
N GLU A 125 17.51 -9.08 23.06
CA GLU A 125 16.12 -9.12 22.59
C GLU A 125 16.04 -8.93 21.07
N VAL A 126 15.19 -9.70 20.39
CA VAL A 126 15.14 -9.66 18.92
C VAL A 126 14.27 -8.56 18.33
N PHE A 127 13.34 -8.02 19.11
CA PHE A 127 12.37 -7.03 18.64
C PHE A 127 11.97 -6.11 19.77
N GLY A 128 11.68 -4.85 19.45
CA GLY A 128 11.24 -3.85 20.40
C GLY A 128 10.54 -2.69 19.71
N VAL A 129 9.62 -2.05 20.45
CA VAL A 129 8.90 -0.87 19.99
C VAL A 129 8.99 0.22 21.06
N GLN A 130 9.25 1.46 20.64
CA GLN A 130 9.24 2.63 21.49
C GLN A 130 8.42 3.76 20.89
N ALA A 131 7.47 4.29 21.65
CA ALA A 131 6.72 5.49 21.33
C ALA A 131 7.46 6.71 21.91
N ASN A 132 7.84 7.66 21.05
CA ASN A 132 8.49 8.91 21.44
C ASN A 132 7.52 10.06 21.18
N LEU A 133 7.00 10.67 22.24
CA LEU A 133 6.08 11.81 22.14
C LEU A 133 6.88 13.11 22.09
N ILE A 134 6.66 13.90 21.05
CA ILE A 134 7.24 15.23 20.83
C ILE A 134 6.11 16.26 20.71
N PRO A 135 6.36 17.58 20.73
CA PRO A 135 5.32 18.57 20.53
C PRO A 135 4.58 18.34 19.20
N GLY A 136 3.28 18.05 19.28
CA GLY A 136 2.40 17.83 18.13
C GLY A 136 2.60 16.50 17.39
N GLY A 137 3.37 15.54 17.93
CA GLY A 137 3.63 14.30 17.21
C GLY A 137 4.08 13.09 18.03
N LEU A 138 4.02 11.95 17.35
CA LEU A 138 4.53 10.65 17.79
C LEU A 138 5.57 10.14 16.80
N ILE A 139 6.77 9.85 17.30
CA ILE A 139 7.80 9.11 16.56
C ILE A 139 7.82 7.68 17.08
N LEU A 140 7.22 6.76 16.35
CA LEU A 140 7.18 5.34 16.68
C LEU A 140 8.44 4.65 16.13
N ALA A 141 9.31 4.22 17.04
CA ALA A 141 10.53 3.50 16.72
C ALA A 141 10.31 2.00 16.82
N ILE A 142 10.57 1.26 15.74
CA ILE A 142 10.44 -0.19 15.68
C ILE A 142 11.81 -0.76 15.35
N TYR A 143 12.27 -1.70 16.17
CA TYR A 143 13.58 -2.32 16.06
C TYR A 143 13.41 -3.82 15.93
N ALA A 144 14.16 -4.43 14.99
CA ALA A 144 14.26 -5.87 14.86
C ALA A 144 15.71 -6.27 14.59
N TYR A 145 16.17 -7.36 15.19
CA TYR A 145 17.54 -7.81 15.05
C TYR A 145 17.74 -8.43 13.67
N HIS A 146 18.73 -7.92 12.91
CA HIS A 146 18.89 -8.24 11.49
C HIS A 146 19.27 -9.71 11.25
N ALA A 147 19.89 -10.37 12.24
CA ALA A 147 20.13 -11.81 12.15
C ALA A 147 18.84 -12.65 12.14
N LEU A 148 17.69 -12.07 12.45
CA LEU A 148 16.40 -12.77 12.42
C LEU A 148 15.54 -12.35 11.23
N VAL A 149 15.66 -11.09 10.80
CA VAL A 149 14.80 -10.51 9.76
C VAL A 149 15.61 -9.62 8.82
N ASP A 150 15.27 -9.64 7.53
CA ASP A 150 15.75 -8.63 6.58
C ASP A 150 14.79 -7.45 6.48
N GLY A 151 15.05 -6.49 5.58
CA GLY A 151 14.20 -5.31 5.40
C GLY A 151 12.75 -5.63 5.00
N ILE A 152 12.52 -6.69 4.22
CA ILE A 152 11.16 -7.11 3.84
C ILE A 152 10.45 -7.76 5.04
N GLY A 153 11.16 -8.61 5.79
CA GLY A 153 10.67 -9.19 7.02
C GLY A 153 10.31 -8.14 8.08
N TYR A 154 11.16 -7.13 8.24
CA TYR A 154 10.90 -5.95 9.06
C TYR A 154 9.62 -5.21 8.62
N GLY A 155 9.45 -5.00 7.30
CA GLY A 155 8.24 -4.41 6.73
C GLY A 155 6.99 -5.22 7.07
N ASN A 156 7.07 -6.55 6.92
CA ASN A 156 5.97 -7.46 7.28
C ASN A 156 5.59 -7.40 8.76
N ILE A 157 6.57 -7.34 9.67
CA ILE A 157 6.32 -7.18 11.12
C ILE A 157 5.63 -5.83 11.39
N THR A 158 6.12 -4.77 10.75
CA THR A 158 5.55 -3.42 10.91
C THR A 158 4.11 -3.35 10.43
N THR A 159 3.81 -3.96 9.27
CA THR A 159 2.45 -4.05 8.72
C THR A 159 1.55 -4.91 9.62
N GLN A 160 2.04 -6.03 10.16
CA GLN A 160 1.26 -6.83 11.11
C GLN A 160 0.90 -6.03 12.36
N LEU A 161 1.85 -5.30 12.95
CA LEU A 161 1.58 -4.42 14.09
C LEU A 161 0.51 -3.38 13.75
N ALA A 162 0.60 -2.74 12.59
CA ALA A 162 -0.41 -1.78 12.13
C ALA A 162 -1.80 -2.42 11.95
N HIS A 163 -1.88 -3.59 11.31
CA HIS A 163 -3.15 -4.33 11.18
C HIS A 163 -3.74 -4.69 12.55
N ASN A 164 -2.91 -5.09 13.51
CA ASN A 164 -3.36 -5.41 14.85
C ASN A 164 -3.83 -4.16 15.62
N CYS A 165 -3.31 -2.96 15.29
CA CYS A 165 -3.86 -1.69 15.80
C CYS A 165 -5.31 -1.44 15.38
N PHE A 166 -5.71 -1.92 14.20
CA PHE A 166 -7.05 -1.67 13.67
C PHE A 166 -8.01 -2.84 13.90
N PHE A 167 -7.55 -4.07 13.71
CA PHE A 167 -8.38 -5.28 13.76
C PHE A 167 -8.19 -6.11 15.03
N GLY A 168 -7.18 -5.83 15.86
CA GLY A 168 -6.81 -6.68 16.99
C GLY A 168 -6.59 -8.13 16.57
N PHE A 169 -7.09 -9.09 17.36
CA PHE A 169 -7.01 -10.52 17.06
C PHE A 169 -7.72 -10.95 15.76
N ARG A 170 -8.63 -10.12 15.22
CA ARG A 170 -9.36 -10.41 13.97
C ARG A 170 -8.52 -10.17 12.72
N SER A 171 -7.37 -9.51 12.83
CA SER A 171 -6.43 -9.34 11.72
C SER A 171 -6.17 -10.70 11.06
N GLN A 172 -6.09 -10.77 9.74
CA GLN A 172 -5.63 -11.98 9.03
C GLN A 172 -4.19 -11.84 8.54
N TYR A 173 -3.56 -10.67 8.72
CA TYR A 173 -2.17 -10.47 8.37
C TYR A 173 -1.29 -11.21 9.39
N ARG A 174 -0.68 -12.33 8.96
CA ARG A 174 0.16 -13.17 9.81
C ARG A 174 1.50 -13.40 9.14
N ILE A 175 2.55 -12.89 9.75
CA ILE A 175 3.90 -13.20 9.28
C ILE A 175 4.18 -14.69 9.43
N VAL A 176 4.93 -15.24 8.48
CA VAL A 176 5.31 -16.64 8.46
C VAL A 176 6.74 -16.76 8.93
N TRP A 177 6.90 -17.34 10.11
CA TRP A 177 8.18 -17.78 10.66
C TRP A 177 8.31 -19.30 10.48
N LYS A 178 9.42 -19.75 9.89
CA LYS A 178 9.71 -21.16 9.60
C LYS A 178 11.03 -21.57 10.27
N GLY A 179 11.09 -21.52 11.59
CA GLY A 179 12.25 -22.04 12.32
C GLY A 179 12.28 -23.57 12.40
N GLY A 180 13.46 -24.11 12.72
CA GLY A 180 13.62 -25.53 13.07
C GLY A 180 13.82 -26.51 11.90
N HIS A 181 14.07 -26.05 10.68
CA HIS A 181 14.38 -26.97 9.57
C HIS A 181 15.83 -27.47 9.65
N THR A 182 16.00 -28.79 9.48
CA THR A 182 17.26 -29.40 9.04
C THR A 182 17.40 -29.15 7.54
N TYR A 183 18.36 -28.32 7.15
CA TYR A 183 18.66 -28.10 5.72
C TYR A 183 19.46 -29.29 5.20
N GLU A 184 19.12 -29.79 4.02
CA GLU A 184 19.88 -30.87 3.39
C GLU A 184 21.34 -30.46 3.23
N ASN A 185 22.23 -31.27 3.81
CA ASN A 185 23.67 -31.16 3.62
C ASN A 185 24.03 -31.75 2.26
N THR A 186 23.71 -31.07 1.17
CA THR A 186 24.38 -31.37 -0.09
C THR A 186 25.77 -30.75 -0.01
N LEU A 187 26.75 -31.56 0.42
CA LEU A 187 28.17 -31.25 0.27
C LEU A 187 28.45 -31.08 -1.22
N LEU A 188 28.59 -29.84 -1.66
CA LEU A 188 29.14 -29.55 -2.97
C LEU A 188 30.66 -29.58 -2.81
N SER A 189 31.29 -30.57 -3.42
CA SER A 189 32.73 -30.86 -3.32
C SER A 189 33.61 -29.71 -3.80
N ASP A 190 33.07 -28.80 -4.63
CA ASP A 190 33.73 -27.57 -5.05
C ASP A 190 32.65 -26.50 -5.27
N ILE A 191 32.88 -25.27 -4.78
CA ILE A 191 32.06 -24.14 -5.21
C ILE A 191 32.92 -23.09 -5.92
N PRO A 192 33.14 -23.24 -7.25
CA PRO A 192 33.75 -22.21 -8.05
C PRO A 192 32.88 -20.94 -8.02
N GLY A 193 33.48 -19.76 -7.83
CA GLY A 193 32.86 -18.50 -8.23
C GLY A 193 31.97 -17.76 -7.21
N TYR A 194 32.38 -17.66 -5.94
CA TYR A 194 31.81 -16.70 -4.98
C TYR A 194 32.69 -15.45 -4.77
N PRO A 195 32.80 -14.54 -5.75
CA PRO A 195 33.60 -13.33 -5.58
C PRO A 195 33.06 -12.40 -4.50
N VAL A 196 31.87 -12.68 -3.93
CA VAL A 196 31.21 -11.87 -2.89
C VAL A 196 31.48 -12.35 -1.47
N TYR A 197 32.14 -13.50 -1.31
CA TYR A 197 32.47 -14.08 -0.02
C TYR A 197 33.93 -14.52 -0.01
N LYS A 198 34.63 -14.21 1.07
CA LYS A 198 35.97 -14.73 1.37
C LYS A 198 35.88 -15.55 2.65
N ILE A 199 36.27 -16.81 2.60
CA ILE A 199 36.39 -17.65 3.79
C ILE A 199 37.74 -17.34 4.43
N LEU A 200 37.73 -16.85 5.66
CA LEU A 200 38.96 -16.64 6.41
C LEU A 200 39.50 -17.99 6.92
N PRO A 201 40.83 -18.22 6.87
CA PRO A 201 41.43 -19.43 7.42
C PRO A 201 41.29 -19.49 8.95
N THR A 202 41.26 -18.33 9.62
CA THR A 202 41.01 -18.19 11.05
C THR A 202 40.06 -17.02 11.31
N VAL A 203 39.13 -17.19 12.24
CA VAL A 203 38.22 -16.11 12.66
C VAL A 203 38.97 -15.23 13.68
N PRO A 204 39.10 -13.91 13.43
CA PRO A 204 39.74 -13.01 14.40
C PRO A 204 38.98 -13.02 15.73
N ASN A 205 39.71 -13.08 16.85
CA ASN A 205 39.12 -12.91 18.17
C ASN A 205 38.68 -11.45 18.36
N GLY A 206 37.40 -11.23 18.61
CA GLY A 206 36.82 -9.91 18.83
C GLY A 206 36.24 -9.26 17.56
N ALA A 207 35.38 -8.26 17.75
CA ALA A 207 34.85 -7.47 16.64
C ALA A 207 35.99 -6.69 15.99
N VAL A 208 36.18 -6.83 14.68
CA VAL A 208 37.12 -5.98 13.93
C VAL A 208 36.63 -4.52 14.09
N PRO A 209 37.41 -3.63 14.72
CA PRO A 209 37.03 -2.24 14.86
C PRO A 209 36.86 -1.63 13.47
N MET A 210 35.68 -1.08 13.18
CA MET A 210 35.51 -0.27 11.97
C MET A 210 36.36 0.99 12.14
N PRO A 211 37.07 1.44 11.10
CA PRO A 211 37.77 2.72 11.17
C PRO A 211 36.77 3.83 11.55
N VAL A 212 37.12 4.61 12.58
CA VAL A 212 36.34 5.77 13.03
C VAL A 212 36.55 6.88 12.00
N VAL A 213 35.76 6.85 10.93
CA VAL A 213 35.66 7.95 9.99
C VAL A 213 34.55 8.87 10.48
N SER A 214 34.85 10.16 10.66
CA SER A 214 33.82 11.17 10.90
C SER A 214 32.86 11.19 9.70
N LYS A 215 31.61 10.80 9.92
CA LYS A 215 30.60 10.67 8.87
C LYS A 215 29.50 11.69 9.11
N GLN A 216 29.14 12.43 8.06
CA GLN A 216 27.91 13.22 8.03
C GLN A 216 26.80 12.41 7.36
N VAL A 217 25.61 12.40 7.97
CA VAL A 217 24.42 11.80 7.38
C VAL A 217 23.65 12.87 6.62
N ARG A 218 23.32 12.61 5.35
CA ARG A 218 22.47 13.48 4.52
C ARG A 218 21.30 12.68 3.97
N THR A 219 20.12 13.30 3.94
CA THR A 219 18.90 12.74 3.35
C THR A 219 18.68 13.37 1.98
N PHE A 220 18.48 12.54 0.95
CA PHE A 220 18.12 12.96 -0.39
C PHE A 220 16.73 12.43 -0.72
N VAL A 221 15.84 13.31 -1.17
CA VAL A 221 14.46 12.95 -1.52
C VAL A 221 14.30 13.05 -3.04
N PHE A 222 13.87 11.95 -3.65
CA PHE A 222 13.60 11.89 -5.08
C PHE A 222 12.09 11.82 -5.31
N SER A 223 11.55 12.76 -6.10
CA SER A 223 10.13 12.75 -6.44
C SER A 223 9.80 11.55 -7.36
N LYS A 224 8.54 11.11 -7.36
CA LYS A 224 8.07 10.04 -8.27
C LYS A 224 8.33 10.40 -9.74
N SER A 225 8.12 11.66 -10.13
CA SER A 225 8.36 12.12 -11.50
C SER A 225 9.85 12.13 -11.84
N SER A 226 10.74 12.51 -10.91
CA SER A 226 12.19 12.44 -11.11
C SER A 226 12.68 11.01 -11.32
N ILE A 227 12.18 10.05 -10.53
CA ILE A 227 12.53 8.63 -10.66
C ILE A 227 11.98 8.07 -11.99
N SER A 228 10.75 8.43 -12.36
CA SER A 228 10.15 8.02 -13.64
C SER A 228 10.96 8.55 -14.81
N ARG A 229 11.34 9.83 -14.77
CA ARG A 229 12.18 10.48 -15.79
C ARG A 229 13.55 9.81 -15.90
N LEU A 230 14.20 9.50 -14.77
CA LEU A 230 15.46 8.77 -14.74
C LEU A 230 15.34 7.44 -15.48
N LYS A 231 14.33 6.63 -15.12
CA LYS A 231 14.11 5.32 -15.75
C LYS A 231 13.87 5.47 -17.25
N SER A 232 12.98 6.37 -17.68
CA SER A 232 12.70 6.62 -19.09
C SER A 232 13.95 7.03 -19.86
N LEU A 233 14.76 7.94 -19.29
CA LEU A 233 16.02 8.37 -19.88
C LEU A 233 16.98 7.19 -20.06
N LEU A 234 17.13 6.35 -19.04
CA LEU A 234 18.07 5.23 -19.11
C LEU A 234 17.61 4.17 -20.12
N VAL A 235 16.32 3.86 -20.15
CA VAL A 235 15.74 2.92 -21.10
C VAL A 235 15.96 3.37 -22.54
N ALA A 236 15.81 4.67 -22.84
CA ALA A 236 16.01 5.22 -24.17
C ALA A 236 17.47 5.13 -24.68
N HIS A 237 18.44 4.96 -23.78
CA HIS A 237 19.87 4.89 -24.11
C HIS A 237 20.47 3.50 -23.80
N LEU A 238 19.64 2.46 -23.74
CA LEU A 238 20.14 1.09 -23.66
C LEU A 238 20.86 0.72 -24.97
N PRO A 239 22.01 0.01 -24.94
CA PRO A 239 22.70 -0.44 -26.14
C PRO A 239 21.80 -1.29 -27.06
N ASP A 240 22.00 -1.22 -28.38
CA ASP A 240 21.15 -1.92 -29.37
C ASP A 240 21.07 -3.44 -29.13
N GLU A 241 22.16 -4.06 -28.68
CA GLU A 241 22.21 -5.48 -28.28
C GLU A 241 21.28 -5.81 -27.10
N ALA A 242 21.03 -4.86 -26.20
CA ALA A 242 20.10 -5.01 -25.10
C ALA A 242 18.64 -4.83 -25.56
N GLN A 243 18.40 -4.00 -26.59
CA GLN A 243 17.08 -3.77 -27.17
C GLN A 243 16.58 -4.98 -27.97
N SER A 244 17.49 -5.73 -28.60
CA SER A 244 17.16 -6.95 -29.38
C SER A 244 16.96 -8.21 -28.52
N THR A 245 17.42 -8.24 -27.26
CA THR A 245 17.48 -9.44 -26.41
C THR A 245 16.39 -9.53 -25.33
N SER A 246 15.31 -8.73 -25.41
CA SER A 246 14.30 -8.56 -24.34
C SER A 246 14.87 -8.04 -23.00
N THR A 247 16.09 -7.51 -22.99
CA THR A 247 16.76 -7.07 -21.77
C THR A 247 16.12 -5.78 -21.27
N TRP A 248 15.72 -5.75 -19.99
CA TRP A 248 14.98 -4.64 -19.38
C TRP A 248 15.66 -4.18 -18.09
N ILE A 249 15.55 -2.89 -17.75
CA ILE A 249 15.99 -2.36 -16.45
C ILE A 249 14.80 -1.94 -15.60
N SER A 250 14.90 -2.19 -14.30
CA SER A 250 13.91 -1.80 -13.30
C SER A 250 14.12 -0.38 -12.80
N THR A 251 13.11 0.16 -12.11
CA THR A 251 13.26 1.41 -11.35
C THR A 251 14.35 1.28 -10.29
N TYR A 252 14.48 0.10 -9.67
CA TYR A 252 15.50 -0.20 -8.67
C TYR A 252 16.91 -0.17 -9.28
N ASP A 253 17.08 -0.75 -10.47
CA ASP A 253 18.38 -0.77 -11.18
C ASP A 253 18.80 0.65 -11.55
N SER A 254 17.84 1.48 -11.98
CA SER A 254 18.07 2.89 -12.32
C SER A 254 18.53 3.69 -11.10
N ILE A 255 17.91 3.48 -9.94
CA ILE A 255 18.29 4.13 -8.67
C ILE A 255 19.68 3.66 -8.23
N LEU A 256 19.96 2.36 -8.28
CA LEU A 256 21.29 1.83 -7.94
C LEU A 256 22.38 2.39 -8.86
N ALA A 257 22.12 2.48 -10.16
CA ALA A 257 23.06 3.07 -11.11
C ALA A 257 23.34 4.54 -10.81
N LEU A 258 22.30 5.33 -10.52
CA LEU A 258 22.46 6.73 -10.14
C LEU A 258 23.27 6.88 -8.84
N LEU A 259 22.92 6.13 -7.80
CA LEU A 259 23.60 6.21 -6.50
C LEU A 259 25.05 5.74 -6.60
N TRP A 260 25.30 4.63 -7.28
CA TRP A 260 26.63 4.10 -7.48
C TRP A 260 27.50 5.11 -8.23
N SER A 261 27.02 5.62 -9.37
CA SER A 261 27.76 6.63 -10.16
C SER A 261 28.01 7.90 -9.37
N SER A 262 27.03 8.39 -8.62
CA SER A 262 27.16 9.60 -7.81
C SER A 262 28.19 9.44 -6.70
N ILE A 263 28.20 8.30 -6.00
CA ILE A 263 29.15 8.02 -4.92
C ILE A 263 30.57 7.85 -5.49
N THR A 264 30.72 7.10 -6.58
CA THR A 264 32.02 6.91 -7.24
C THR A 264 32.62 8.26 -7.65
N LEU A 265 31.83 9.12 -8.33
CA LEU A 265 32.28 10.44 -8.76
C LEU A 265 32.58 11.39 -7.59
N ALA A 266 31.77 11.35 -6.52
CA ALA A 266 32.02 12.16 -5.33
C ALA A 266 33.35 11.79 -4.65
N ARG A 267 33.66 10.49 -4.58
CA ARG A 267 34.94 10.00 -4.03
C ARG A 267 36.13 10.43 -4.86
N LEU A 268 36.06 10.28 -6.19
CA LEU A 268 37.10 10.75 -7.11
C LEU A 268 37.37 12.24 -6.92
N LYS A 269 36.31 13.06 -6.86
CA LYS A 269 36.44 14.52 -6.68
C LYS A 269 37.04 14.90 -5.33
N SER A 270 36.81 14.10 -4.29
CA SER A 270 37.36 14.35 -2.95
C SER A 270 38.85 14.04 -2.81
N GLY A 271 39.51 13.53 -3.86
CA GLY A 271 40.92 13.12 -3.80
C GLY A 271 41.16 11.91 -2.89
N ASN A 272 40.09 11.22 -2.49
CA ASN A 272 40.10 10.10 -1.57
C ASN A 272 39.45 8.89 -2.26
N PRO A 273 40.10 8.31 -3.30
CA PRO A 273 39.78 6.95 -3.68
C PRO A 273 40.07 6.08 -2.44
N ASP A 274 39.13 5.23 -2.02
CA ASP A 274 39.18 4.48 -0.76
C ASP A 274 40.58 3.85 -0.51
N PRO A 275 41.09 3.72 0.75
CA PRO A 275 42.46 3.30 1.08
C PRO A 275 42.90 1.90 0.59
N LEU A 276 42.03 1.15 -0.10
CA LEU A 276 42.29 -0.18 -0.61
C LEU A 276 42.56 -0.21 -2.12
N SER A 277 42.49 0.93 -2.83
CA SER A 277 42.83 1.03 -4.26
C SER A 277 44.33 1.22 -4.54
N LEU A 278 45.18 1.18 -3.50
CA LEU A 278 46.64 1.30 -3.62
C LEU A 278 47.30 -0.09 -3.58
N SER A 279 46.94 -0.97 -4.52
CA SER A 279 47.81 -2.10 -4.85
C SER A 279 48.18 -2.03 -6.33
N SER A 280 49.44 -1.72 -6.57
CA SER A 280 50.22 -1.68 -7.83
C SER A 280 49.81 -0.65 -8.90
N SER A 281 50.80 0.14 -9.31
CA SER A 281 50.72 1.33 -10.18
C SER A 281 50.47 1.04 -11.68
N THR A 282 49.79 -0.05 -12.03
CA THR A 282 49.64 -0.47 -13.44
C THR A 282 48.22 -0.87 -13.86
N SER A 283 47.26 -0.99 -12.93
CA SER A 283 45.87 -1.34 -13.27
C SER A 283 44.95 -0.12 -13.22
N PRO A 284 43.95 0.00 -14.13
CA PRO A 284 42.97 1.08 -14.07
C PRO A 284 42.19 1.00 -12.75
N ILE A 285 41.96 2.16 -12.12
CA ILE A 285 41.10 2.24 -10.94
C ILE A 285 39.69 1.79 -11.36
N THR A 286 39.13 0.81 -10.66
CA THR A 286 37.78 0.31 -10.91
C THR A 286 36.89 0.56 -9.70
N SER A 287 35.57 0.47 -9.92
CA SER A 287 34.57 0.49 -8.87
C SER A 287 33.70 -0.76 -8.96
N GLN A 288 33.33 -1.31 -7.80
CA GLN A 288 32.34 -2.38 -7.67
C GLN A 288 31.20 -2.00 -6.71
N LEU A 289 30.01 -2.51 -7.00
CA LEU A 289 28.82 -2.36 -6.18
C LEU A 289 28.40 -3.69 -5.57
N ILE A 290 28.26 -3.72 -4.24
CA ILE A 290 27.61 -4.82 -3.52
C ILE A 290 26.24 -4.40 -2.99
N TYR A 291 25.23 -5.24 -3.19
CA TYR A 291 23.86 -4.99 -2.73
C TYR A 291 23.09 -6.30 -2.45
N PRO A 292 22.05 -6.28 -1.61
CA PRO A 292 21.22 -7.46 -1.39
C PRO A 292 20.22 -7.66 -2.54
N THR A 293 20.02 -8.92 -2.93
CA THR A 293 18.99 -9.36 -3.87
C THR A 293 18.02 -10.29 -3.16
N ASP A 294 16.72 -9.97 -3.23
CA ASP A 294 15.66 -10.76 -2.60
C ASP A 294 15.46 -12.08 -3.36
N THR A 295 15.60 -13.20 -2.64
CA THR A 295 15.47 -14.54 -3.21
C THR A 295 14.14 -15.22 -2.89
N ARG A 296 13.20 -14.55 -2.20
CA ARG A 296 11.90 -15.14 -1.83
C ARG A 296 11.16 -15.77 -3.00
N LYS A 297 11.11 -15.08 -4.14
CA LYS A 297 10.38 -15.54 -5.33
C LYS A 297 11.02 -16.78 -5.95
N ILE A 298 12.35 -16.78 -6.10
CA ILE A 298 13.10 -17.89 -6.70
C ILE A 298 13.20 -19.10 -5.76
N LEU A 299 13.24 -18.88 -4.44
CA LEU A 299 13.18 -19.92 -3.42
C LEU A 299 11.74 -20.37 -3.08
N ARG A 300 10.72 -19.78 -3.72
CA ARG A 300 9.29 -20.08 -3.51
C ARG A 300 8.86 -19.99 -2.05
N LEU A 301 9.38 -18.97 -1.35
CA LEU A 301 9.05 -18.72 0.05
C LEU A 301 7.63 -18.12 0.18
N PRO A 302 6.94 -18.33 1.32
CA PRO A 302 5.61 -17.76 1.54
C PRO A 302 5.61 -16.23 1.41
N LYS A 303 4.47 -15.66 0.96
CA LYS A 303 4.30 -14.22 0.74
C LYS A 303 4.70 -13.36 1.96
N LEU A 304 4.38 -13.82 3.17
CA LEU A 304 4.66 -13.12 4.43
C LEU A 304 5.88 -13.70 5.19
N TYR A 305 6.82 -14.34 4.48
CA TYR A 305 8.05 -14.86 5.06
C TYR A 305 8.89 -13.74 5.70
N CYS A 306 9.18 -13.89 7.01
CA CYS A 306 9.80 -12.82 7.80
C CYS A 306 11.32 -12.93 7.99
N HIS A 307 11.94 -14.08 7.71
CA HIS A 307 13.38 -14.24 7.94
C HIS A 307 14.22 -13.59 6.85
N ASN A 308 15.55 -13.65 6.97
CA ASN A 308 16.46 -13.26 5.90
C ASN A 308 16.28 -14.18 4.68
N ALA A 309 16.02 -13.57 3.53
CA ALA A 309 16.09 -14.21 2.22
C ALA A 309 16.84 -13.35 1.19
N GLY A 310 17.56 -12.32 1.65
CA GLY A 310 18.48 -11.56 0.81
C GLY A 310 19.83 -12.26 0.68
N ILE A 311 20.34 -12.41 -0.54
CA ILE A 311 21.73 -12.80 -0.77
C ILE A 311 22.51 -11.65 -1.41
N ARG A 312 23.82 -11.58 -1.15
CA ARG A 312 24.66 -10.51 -1.69
C ARG A 312 24.92 -10.72 -3.18
N THR A 313 24.75 -9.64 -3.93
CA THR A 313 25.09 -9.53 -5.35
C THR A 313 26.22 -8.54 -5.50
N LEU A 314 27.21 -8.88 -6.31
CA LEU A 314 28.36 -8.03 -6.63
C LEU A 314 28.40 -7.84 -8.12
N THR A 315 28.54 -6.58 -8.54
CA THR A 315 28.74 -6.26 -9.95
C THR A 315 30.17 -6.57 -10.39
N PRO A 316 30.40 -6.80 -11.70
CA PRO A 316 31.77 -6.77 -12.21
C PRO A 316 32.42 -5.41 -11.92
N PRO A 317 33.76 -5.35 -11.82
CA PRO A 317 34.48 -4.08 -11.73
C PRO A 317 34.26 -3.26 -12.99
N ILE A 318 33.90 -1.98 -12.81
CA ILE A 318 33.75 -0.99 -13.88
C ILE A 318 34.86 0.04 -13.73
N PRO A 319 35.64 0.36 -14.77
CA PRO A 319 36.62 1.44 -14.72
C PRO A 319 35.98 2.76 -14.27
N VAL A 320 36.65 3.50 -13.37
CA VAL A 320 36.05 4.71 -12.77
C VAL A 320 35.75 5.81 -13.80
N HIS A 321 36.46 5.82 -14.94
CA HIS A 321 36.22 6.75 -16.05
C HIS A 321 34.93 6.46 -16.82
N ASP A 322 34.38 5.25 -16.71
CA ASP A 322 33.12 4.88 -17.36
C ASP A 322 31.90 5.40 -16.59
N PHE A 323 32.07 5.91 -15.36
CA PHE A 323 31.00 6.54 -14.60
C PHE A 323 30.85 8.00 -15.03
N THR A 324 29.70 8.36 -15.58
CA THR A 324 29.34 9.76 -15.84
C THR A 324 27.85 9.99 -15.65
N LEU A 325 27.50 11.13 -15.06
CA LEU A 325 26.11 11.54 -14.84
C LEU A 325 25.55 12.39 -15.98
N THR A 326 26.41 12.89 -16.86
CA THR A 326 26.03 13.78 -17.98
C THR A 326 25.81 13.03 -19.28
N VAL A 327 26.18 11.76 -19.34
CA VAL A 327 26.05 10.89 -20.52
C VAL A 327 25.07 9.78 -20.17
N ALA A 328 23.87 9.82 -20.74
CA ALA A 328 22.80 8.88 -20.41
C ALA A 328 23.20 7.43 -20.73
N GLU A 329 23.96 7.23 -21.81
CA GLU A 329 24.47 5.92 -22.24
C GLU A 329 25.34 5.25 -21.17
N SER A 330 26.16 6.03 -20.44
CA SER A 330 26.99 5.51 -19.35
C SER A 330 26.13 5.00 -18.20
N LEU A 331 25.20 5.83 -17.71
CA LEU A 331 24.26 5.45 -16.65
C LEU A 331 23.43 4.23 -17.04
N SER A 332 23.01 4.13 -18.30
CA SER A 332 22.30 2.97 -18.85
C SER A 332 23.15 1.70 -18.83
N LYS A 333 24.44 1.78 -19.20
CA LYS A 333 25.38 0.65 -19.09
C LYS A 333 25.59 0.22 -17.63
N VAL A 334 25.71 1.16 -16.71
CA VAL A 334 25.80 0.86 -15.26
C VAL A 334 24.54 0.17 -14.77
N ALA A 335 23.35 0.67 -15.13
CA ALA A 335 22.07 0.04 -14.80
C ALA A 335 21.94 -1.37 -15.39
N LEU A 336 22.42 -1.56 -16.62
CA LEU A 336 22.45 -2.87 -17.28
C LEU A 336 23.36 -3.87 -16.55
N ASN A 337 24.52 -3.42 -16.06
CA ASN A 337 25.41 -4.24 -15.25
C ASN A 337 24.77 -4.64 -13.91
N VAL A 338 24.02 -3.73 -13.28
CA VAL A 338 23.22 -4.06 -12.10
C VAL A 338 22.17 -5.12 -12.43
N ARG A 339 21.40 -4.94 -13.52
CA ARG A 339 20.41 -5.91 -13.98
C ARG A 339 21.01 -7.29 -14.24
N LYS A 340 22.08 -7.37 -15.05
CA LYS A 340 22.77 -8.64 -15.35
C LYS A 340 23.28 -9.33 -14.08
N SER A 341 23.81 -8.55 -13.13
CA SER A 341 24.28 -9.08 -11.85
C SER A 341 23.12 -9.60 -10.99
N THR A 342 21.97 -8.90 -10.97
CA THR A 342 20.75 -9.35 -10.31
C THR A 342 20.21 -10.64 -10.93
N ASP A 343 20.15 -10.71 -12.26
CA ASP A 343 19.65 -11.89 -12.98
C ASP A 343 20.58 -13.10 -12.82
N SER A 344 21.86 -12.88 -12.50
CA SER A 344 22.80 -13.95 -12.14
C SER A 344 22.49 -14.63 -10.79
N ILE A 345 21.54 -14.09 -10.01
CA ILE A 345 21.05 -14.69 -8.78
C ILE A 345 19.91 -15.67 -9.10
N THR A 346 20.31 -16.91 -9.36
CA THR A 346 19.39 -18.03 -9.64
C THR A 346 19.02 -18.79 -8.36
N GLU A 347 17.98 -19.64 -8.45
CA GLU A 347 17.61 -20.54 -7.35
C GLU A 347 18.80 -21.42 -6.93
N THR A 348 19.51 -21.99 -7.91
CA THR A 348 20.74 -22.77 -7.69
C THR A 348 21.75 -21.95 -6.89
N ARG A 349 22.03 -20.71 -7.30
CA ARG A 349 23.00 -19.86 -6.60
C ARG A 349 22.58 -19.54 -5.16
N ALA A 350 21.30 -19.26 -4.93
CA ALA A 350 20.77 -19.04 -3.59
C ALA A 350 20.94 -20.29 -2.70
N ARG A 351 20.61 -21.48 -3.21
CA ARG A 351 20.78 -22.76 -2.49
C ARG A 351 22.23 -23.09 -2.19
N GLN A 352 23.14 -22.80 -3.12
CA GLN A 352 24.56 -23.02 -2.90
C GLN A 352 25.13 -22.09 -1.81
N VAL A 353 24.67 -20.82 -1.71
CA VAL A 353 25.05 -19.92 -0.60
C VAL A 353 24.54 -20.43 0.74
N ILE A 354 23.32 -20.97 0.76
CA ILE A 354 22.73 -21.60 1.96
C ILE A 354 23.58 -22.81 2.38
N SER A 355 23.96 -23.67 1.44
CA SER A 355 24.83 -24.83 1.70
C SER A 355 26.20 -24.41 2.22
N LEU A 356 26.84 -23.41 1.59
CA LEU A 356 28.12 -22.86 2.05
C LEU A 356 28.06 -22.32 3.48
N ALA A 357 27.04 -21.51 3.81
CA ALA A 357 26.88 -21.01 5.18
C ALA A 357 26.64 -22.15 6.19
N ASN A 358 25.97 -23.22 5.76
CA ASN A 358 25.70 -24.37 6.61
C ASN A 358 26.93 -25.26 6.84
N SER A 359 27.82 -25.39 5.84
CA SER A 359 29.00 -26.27 5.92
C SER A 359 30.15 -25.71 6.75
N LEU A 360 30.17 -24.39 7.00
CA LEU A 360 31.24 -23.76 7.77
C LEU A 360 31.22 -24.18 9.26
N PRO A 361 32.39 -24.59 9.82
CA PRO A 361 32.53 -24.84 11.26
C PRO A 361 32.24 -23.58 12.08
N ASP A 362 32.81 -22.45 11.65
CA ASP A 362 32.50 -21.12 12.18
C ASP A 362 31.94 -20.24 11.06
N VAL A 363 30.65 -19.88 11.17
CA VAL A 363 29.96 -19.09 10.14
C VAL A 363 30.53 -17.67 10.00
N ARG A 364 31.23 -17.17 11.03
CA ARG A 364 31.89 -15.85 11.00
C ARG A 364 33.11 -15.83 10.08
N ALA A 365 33.64 -16.99 9.68
CA ALA A 365 34.70 -17.07 8.69
C ALA A 365 34.25 -16.53 7.32
N LEU A 366 32.95 -16.54 7.04
CA LEU A 366 32.40 -15.99 5.80
C LEU A 366 32.36 -14.46 5.83
N GLN A 367 33.41 -13.84 5.30
CA GLN A 367 33.58 -12.38 5.28
C GLN A 367 33.36 -11.79 3.89
N ARG A 368 33.29 -10.46 3.85
CA ARG A 368 33.34 -9.72 2.57
C ARG A 368 34.72 -9.84 1.95
N PRO A 369 34.82 -9.87 0.61
CA PRO A 369 36.10 -9.70 -0.06
C PRO A 369 36.68 -8.34 0.34
N PRO A 370 37.99 -8.24 0.59
CA PRO A 370 38.66 -6.96 0.62
C PRO A 370 38.53 -6.29 -0.77
N GLY A 371 38.44 -4.96 -0.82
CA GLY A 371 38.39 -4.21 -2.09
C GLY A 371 36.99 -3.96 -2.68
N VAL A 372 35.90 -4.23 -1.94
CA VAL A 372 34.56 -3.79 -2.39
C VAL A 372 34.38 -2.31 -2.08
N ASP A 373 34.26 -1.48 -3.13
CA ASP A 373 34.25 -0.03 -2.99
C ASP A 373 32.96 0.51 -2.34
N ILE A 374 31.79 0.07 -2.81
CA ILE A 374 30.51 0.67 -2.42
C ILE A 374 29.51 -0.43 -2.05
N GLY A 375 29.04 -0.38 -0.80
CA GLY A 375 27.90 -1.17 -0.34
C GLY A 375 26.63 -0.34 -0.32
N LEU A 376 25.67 -0.65 -1.19
CA LEU A 376 24.33 -0.08 -1.15
C LEU A 376 23.33 -1.11 -0.66
N SER A 377 22.50 -0.70 0.29
CA SER A 377 21.25 -1.39 0.60
C SER A 377 20.13 -0.43 0.26
N VAL A 378 19.31 -0.79 -0.72
CA VAL A 378 18.14 0.00 -1.08
C VAL A 378 16.92 -0.75 -0.55
N SER A 379 16.35 -0.27 0.55
CA SER A 379 15.13 -0.81 1.15
C SER A 379 13.86 -0.32 0.45
N ALA A 380 13.88 -0.17 -0.89
CA ALA A 380 12.74 0.30 -1.70
C ALA A 380 11.48 -0.58 -1.60
N VAL A 381 11.53 -1.65 -0.81
CA VAL A 381 10.47 -2.62 -0.54
C VAL A 381 10.11 -2.66 0.95
N LEU A 382 10.24 -1.56 1.70
CA LEU A 382 9.31 -1.33 2.80
C LEU A 382 7.94 -1.01 2.19
N LYS A 383 7.27 -2.03 1.65
CA LYS A 383 5.83 -1.97 1.38
C LYS A 383 5.13 -1.97 2.73
N LEU A 384 5.17 -0.81 3.39
CA LEU A 384 4.19 -0.50 4.40
C LEU A 384 2.89 -0.35 3.61
N GLU A 385 2.10 -1.42 3.55
CA GLU A 385 0.77 -1.36 2.97
C GLU A 385 0.00 -0.31 3.77
N LYS A 386 -0.30 0.83 3.15
CA LYS A 386 -1.18 1.82 3.75
C LYS A 386 -2.51 1.09 3.91
N MET A 387 -2.98 0.91 5.15
CA MET A 387 -4.31 0.35 5.36
C MET A 387 -5.30 1.22 4.60
N GLU A 388 -6.03 0.60 3.69
CA GLU A 388 -7.11 1.28 2.96
C GLU A 388 -8.13 1.73 4.00
N THR A 389 -8.27 3.04 4.17
CA THR A 389 -9.34 3.62 4.98
C THR A 389 -10.66 3.15 4.42
N SER A 390 -11.64 2.87 5.28
CA SER A 390 -12.93 2.39 4.80
C SER A 390 -13.55 3.35 3.79
N THR A 391 -14.01 2.82 2.65
CA THR A 391 -14.72 3.61 1.63
C THR A 391 -16.19 3.66 1.96
N SER A 392 -16.76 4.86 1.96
CA SER A 392 -18.14 5.12 2.36
C SER A 392 -19.02 5.45 1.15
N TYR A 393 -20.11 4.70 1.00
CA TYR A 393 -21.08 4.85 -0.08
C TYR A 393 -22.45 5.21 0.50
N LEU A 394 -23.19 6.12 -0.14
CA LEU A 394 -24.61 6.34 0.11
C LEU A 394 -25.40 6.01 -1.15
N VAL A 395 -26.42 5.16 -1.04
CA VAL A 395 -27.27 4.75 -2.17
C VAL A 395 -28.73 5.04 -1.83
N THR A 396 -29.41 5.84 -2.66
CA THR A 396 -30.86 6.08 -2.53
C THR A 396 -31.70 5.05 -3.30
N GLY A 397 -32.90 4.75 -2.80
CA GLY A 397 -33.74 3.69 -3.39
C GLY A 397 -33.12 2.31 -3.20
N ALA A 398 -32.48 2.08 -2.06
CA ALA A 398 -31.61 0.93 -1.78
C ALA A 398 -32.35 -0.40 -1.56
N ASN A 399 -33.68 -0.43 -1.47
CA ASN A 399 -34.45 -1.61 -1.08
C ASN A 399 -34.88 -2.51 -2.25
N ARG A 400 -34.78 -2.05 -3.50
CA ARG A 400 -35.20 -2.83 -4.69
C ARG A 400 -34.38 -2.53 -5.94
N GLY A 401 -34.54 -3.37 -6.96
CA GLY A 401 -33.98 -3.17 -8.30
C GLY A 401 -32.46 -2.93 -8.27
N LEU A 402 -32.00 -1.95 -9.06
CA LEU A 402 -30.59 -1.57 -9.14
C LEU A 402 -30.00 -1.13 -7.80
N GLY A 403 -30.74 -0.35 -7.01
CA GLY A 403 -30.26 0.18 -5.73
C GLY A 403 -29.91 -0.92 -4.74
N ARG A 404 -30.77 -1.95 -4.64
CA ARG A 404 -30.48 -3.14 -3.83
C ARG A 404 -29.26 -3.91 -4.34
N GLY A 405 -29.19 -4.16 -5.64
CA GLY A 405 -28.05 -4.85 -6.23
C GLY A 405 -26.72 -4.11 -6.01
N LEU A 406 -26.73 -2.78 -6.05
CA LEU A 406 -25.57 -1.95 -5.71
C LEU A 406 -25.17 -2.12 -4.25
N VAL A 407 -26.13 -2.05 -3.31
CA VAL A 407 -25.85 -2.25 -1.87
C VAL A 407 -25.27 -3.64 -1.61
N GLU A 408 -25.87 -4.68 -2.18
CA GLU A 408 -25.39 -6.07 -2.05
C GLU A 408 -23.96 -6.22 -2.57
N ALA A 409 -23.65 -5.69 -3.75
CA ALA A 409 -22.31 -5.75 -4.32
C ALA A 409 -21.28 -4.94 -3.51
N LEU A 410 -21.65 -3.74 -3.04
CA LEU A 410 -20.77 -2.89 -2.23
C LEU A 410 -20.46 -3.52 -0.86
N LEU A 411 -21.42 -4.20 -0.24
CA LEU A 411 -21.23 -4.91 1.03
C LEU A 411 -20.32 -6.15 0.92
N LEU A 412 -19.94 -6.56 -0.29
CA LEU A 412 -18.93 -7.60 -0.52
C LEU A 412 -17.52 -7.04 -0.72
N LEU A 413 -17.35 -5.73 -0.90
CA LEU A 413 -16.04 -5.09 -1.06
C LEU A 413 -15.35 -4.92 0.30
N PRO A 414 -14.05 -5.20 0.45
CA PRO A 414 -13.38 -5.08 1.74
C PRO A 414 -13.40 -3.64 2.28
N ASN A 415 -13.52 -3.49 3.59
CA ASN A 415 -13.46 -2.19 4.29
C ASN A 415 -14.48 -1.16 3.77
N THR A 416 -15.75 -1.55 3.62
CA THR A 416 -16.79 -0.68 3.05
C THR A 416 -17.85 -0.32 4.08
N ILE A 417 -18.22 0.96 4.15
CA ILE A 417 -19.41 1.44 4.85
C ILE A 417 -20.47 1.75 3.79
N VAL A 418 -21.62 1.11 3.85
CA VAL A 418 -22.73 1.36 2.94
C VAL A 418 -23.90 1.97 3.71
N VAL A 419 -24.29 3.17 3.33
CA VAL A 419 -25.49 3.86 3.76
C VAL A 419 -26.60 3.56 2.74
N ALA A 420 -27.50 2.65 3.10
CA ALA A 420 -28.67 2.30 2.31
C ALA A 420 -29.84 3.21 2.69
N ALA A 421 -30.20 4.13 1.81
CA ALA A 421 -31.31 5.04 2.02
C ALA A 421 -32.61 4.53 1.37
N THR A 422 -33.67 4.41 2.17
CA THR A 422 -35.00 3.95 1.75
C THR A 422 -36.06 5.00 2.07
N ARG A 423 -37.20 4.95 1.38
CA ARG A 423 -38.27 5.96 1.54
C ARG A 423 -38.81 6.03 2.97
N ASP A 424 -39.03 4.88 3.60
CA ASP A 424 -39.73 4.80 4.88
C ASP A 424 -38.77 4.60 6.08
N GLY A 425 -37.46 4.51 5.83
CA GLY A 425 -36.46 4.20 6.86
C GLY A 425 -36.54 2.77 7.42
N ASN A 426 -37.55 2.00 7.03
CA ASN A 426 -37.79 0.63 7.45
C ASN A 426 -37.26 -0.40 6.43
N ILE A 427 -36.90 -1.58 6.95
CA ILE A 427 -36.40 -2.75 6.21
C ILE A 427 -37.47 -3.87 6.15
N THR A 428 -38.69 -3.61 6.64
CA THR A 428 -39.60 -4.65 7.16
C THR A 428 -40.43 -5.44 6.14
N ASP A 429 -40.52 -5.06 4.87
CA ASP A 429 -41.33 -5.83 3.90
C ASP A 429 -40.50 -6.59 2.87
N ALA A 430 -40.59 -7.93 2.91
CA ALA A 430 -40.15 -8.96 1.93
C ALA A 430 -38.72 -8.89 1.33
N THR A 431 -37.96 -7.82 1.59
CA THR A 431 -36.73 -7.41 0.89
C THR A 431 -35.60 -7.13 1.89
N ASN A 432 -35.49 -7.98 2.91
CA ASN A 432 -34.71 -7.78 4.12
C ASN A 432 -33.20 -7.53 3.81
N LEU A 433 -32.77 -6.26 3.80
CA LEU A 433 -31.34 -5.89 3.68
C LEU A 433 -30.51 -6.43 4.86
N ASN A 434 -31.15 -6.84 5.97
CA ASN A 434 -30.48 -7.53 7.08
C ASN A 434 -30.01 -8.96 6.73
N GLN A 435 -30.51 -9.54 5.64
CA GLN A 435 -30.12 -10.87 5.18
C GLN A 435 -29.02 -10.83 4.10
N VAL A 436 -28.56 -9.64 3.73
CA VAL A 436 -27.48 -9.46 2.76
C VAL A 436 -26.18 -9.96 3.38
N ALA A 437 -25.39 -10.71 2.61
CA ALA A 437 -24.06 -11.11 3.02
C ALA A 437 -23.17 -9.87 3.21
N ILE A 438 -22.75 -9.62 4.44
CA ILE A 438 -21.83 -8.52 4.77
C ILE A 438 -20.44 -9.13 4.96
N ALA A 439 -19.50 -8.75 4.10
CA ALA A 439 -18.11 -9.17 4.26
C ALA A 439 -17.54 -8.64 5.59
N GLN A 440 -16.66 -9.43 6.22
CA GLN A 440 -16.11 -9.10 7.53
C GLN A 440 -15.40 -7.73 7.53
N GLY A 441 -15.80 -6.83 8.43
CA GLY A 441 -15.24 -5.47 8.52
C GLY A 441 -16.07 -4.39 7.80
N ASN A 442 -17.12 -4.78 7.08
CA ASN A 442 -18.06 -3.85 6.47
C ASN A 442 -19.17 -3.45 7.44
N LYS A 443 -19.77 -2.28 7.20
CA LYS A 443 -20.89 -1.75 7.98
C LYS A 443 -22.02 -1.34 7.05
N LEU A 444 -23.23 -1.84 7.33
CA LEU A 444 -24.47 -1.34 6.73
C LEU A 444 -25.12 -0.35 7.69
N ILE A 445 -25.51 0.81 7.18
CA ILE A 445 -26.30 1.83 7.88
C ILE A 445 -27.56 2.03 7.06
N VAL A 446 -28.73 2.02 7.68
CA VAL A 446 -30.00 2.28 6.99
C VAL A 446 -30.55 3.61 7.47
N VAL A 447 -30.94 4.47 6.53
CA VAL A 447 -31.51 5.79 6.82
C VAL A 447 -32.76 6.03 6.00
N LYS A 448 -33.63 6.90 6.49
CA LYS A 448 -34.80 7.37 5.75
C LYS A 448 -34.39 8.51 4.81
N ILE A 449 -34.66 8.34 3.52
CA ILE A 449 -34.64 9.42 2.52
C ILE A 449 -35.77 9.18 1.52
N ASP A 450 -36.85 9.96 1.62
CA ASP A 450 -37.78 10.17 0.51
C ASP A 450 -37.25 11.30 -0.40
N SER A 451 -37.14 11.04 -1.70
CA SER A 451 -36.70 12.03 -2.70
C SER A 451 -37.68 13.21 -2.86
N LEU A 452 -38.91 13.08 -2.36
CA LEU A 452 -39.88 14.18 -2.31
C LEU A 452 -39.78 15.02 -1.01
N SER A 453 -39.03 14.56 -0.01
CA SER A 453 -38.87 15.29 1.25
C SER A 453 -37.71 16.28 1.15
N GLU A 454 -37.98 17.55 1.45
CA GLU A 454 -36.94 18.59 1.51
C GLU A 454 -36.03 18.43 2.76
N THR A 455 -36.51 17.72 3.78
CA THR A 455 -35.81 17.61 5.08
C THR A 455 -35.10 16.28 5.29
N ASP A 456 -35.61 15.18 4.71
CA ASP A 456 -35.08 13.83 4.99
C ASP A 456 -33.58 13.70 4.65
N PRO A 457 -33.06 14.18 3.49
CA PRO A 457 -31.64 14.09 3.19
C PRO A 457 -30.75 14.79 4.24
N PHE A 458 -31.18 15.96 4.76
CA PHE A 458 -30.44 16.72 5.78
C PHE A 458 -30.47 16.02 7.14
N GLN A 459 -31.64 15.48 7.52
CA GLN A 459 -31.76 14.68 8.74
C GLN A 459 -30.89 13.43 8.67
N ALA A 460 -30.89 12.73 7.53
CA ALA A 460 -30.03 11.57 7.30
C ALA A 460 -28.54 11.95 7.41
N ALA A 461 -28.11 13.04 6.79
CA ALA A 461 -26.73 13.52 6.90
C ALA A 461 -26.33 13.81 8.36
N ASN A 462 -27.23 14.43 9.13
CA ASN A 462 -27.02 14.68 10.56
C ASN A 462 -26.94 13.38 11.37
N ILE A 463 -27.84 12.41 11.15
CA ILE A 463 -27.81 11.09 11.80
C ILE A 463 -26.47 10.38 11.52
N LEU A 464 -26.02 10.41 10.26
CA LEU A 464 -24.73 9.81 9.88
C LEU A 464 -23.56 10.43 10.65
N GLN A 465 -23.56 11.75 10.80
CA GLN A 465 -22.51 12.45 11.54
C GLN A 465 -22.57 12.20 13.05
N VAL A 466 -23.74 12.39 13.65
CA VAL A 466 -23.92 12.42 15.10
C VAL A 466 -24.00 11.01 15.69
N GLU A 467 -24.86 10.15 15.13
CA GLU A 467 -25.13 8.82 15.70
C GLU A 467 -24.14 7.77 15.22
N HIS A 468 -23.69 7.88 13.96
CA HIS A 468 -22.77 6.91 13.37
C HIS A 468 -21.31 7.36 13.33
N GLY A 469 -21.02 8.59 13.75
CA GLY A 469 -19.68 9.16 13.76
C GLY A 469 -19.05 9.22 12.36
N LEU A 470 -19.87 9.20 11.31
CA LEU A 470 -19.41 9.18 9.93
C LEU A 470 -18.89 10.57 9.58
N LYS A 471 -17.57 10.67 9.43
CA LYS A 471 -16.90 11.96 9.14
C LYS A 471 -16.91 12.34 7.67
N LYS A 472 -17.08 11.36 6.78
CA LYS A 472 -17.01 11.53 5.33
C LYS A 472 -17.96 10.58 4.60
N ILE A 473 -18.40 11.00 3.42
CA ILE A 473 -18.96 10.11 2.39
C ILE A 473 -18.04 10.21 1.17
N ASP A 474 -17.58 9.08 0.64
CA ASP A 474 -16.70 9.07 -0.54
C ASP A 474 -17.50 9.04 -1.83
N VAL A 475 -18.64 8.34 -1.85
CA VAL A 475 -19.49 8.21 -3.03
C VAL A 475 -20.96 8.34 -2.66
N VAL A 476 -21.68 9.26 -3.30
CA VAL A 476 -23.15 9.29 -3.28
C VAL A 476 -23.68 8.82 -4.62
N ILE A 477 -24.55 7.81 -4.60
CA ILE A 477 -25.26 7.27 -5.75
C ILE A 477 -26.74 7.65 -5.63
N ALA A 478 -27.13 8.71 -6.33
CA ALA A 478 -28.50 9.15 -6.50
C ALA A 478 -29.23 8.22 -7.48
N ASN A 479 -29.71 7.08 -6.96
CA ASN A 479 -30.38 6.03 -7.73
C ASN A 479 -31.92 6.11 -7.67
N ALA A 480 -32.50 6.69 -6.61
CA ALA A 480 -33.95 6.83 -6.51
C ALA A 480 -34.53 7.63 -7.69
N GLY A 481 -35.65 7.15 -8.25
CA GLY A 481 -36.34 7.81 -9.35
C GLY A 481 -37.65 7.11 -9.74
N ILE A 482 -38.44 7.80 -10.56
CA ILE A 482 -39.74 7.33 -11.07
C ILE A 482 -39.83 7.47 -12.58
N SER A 483 -40.64 6.61 -13.19
CA SER A 483 -41.13 6.68 -14.58
C SER A 483 -42.57 6.17 -14.59
N LYS A 484 -43.54 7.02 -14.23
CA LYS A 484 -44.94 6.62 -13.98
C LYS A 484 -45.84 6.70 -15.21
N TYR A 485 -45.56 7.62 -16.13
CA TYR A 485 -46.40 7.88 -17.30
C TYR A 485 -45.68 7.57 -18.59
N GLN A 486 -46.40 6.91 -19.51
CA GLN A 486 -45.97 6.70 -20.89
C GLN A 486 -47.10 7.12 -21.83
N GLY A 487 -46.82 8.11 -22.66
CA GLY A 487 -47.76 8.72 -23.58
C GLY A 487 -47.08 9.83 -24.37
N LYS A 488 -47.69 10.22 -25.50
CA LYS A 488 -47.11 11.25 -26.37
C LYS A 488 -47.00 12.57 -25.62
N ALA A 489 -46.10 13.45 -26.06
CA ALA A 489 -45.95 14.78 -25.49
C ALA A 489 -47.28 15.55 -25.44
N LEU A 490 -48.10 15.43 -26.51
CA LEU A 490 -49.43 16.05 -26.61
C LEU A 490 -50.42 15.60 -25.53
N GLU A 491 -50.27 14.37 -25.02
CA GLU A 491 -51.21 13.72 -24.10
C GLU A 491 -50.69 13.70 -22.65
N THR A 492 -49.44 14.13 -22.44
CA THR A 492 -48.75 14.03 -21.14
C THR A 492 -49.39 15.00 -20.14
N PRO A 493 -49.96 14.52 -19.03
CA PRO A 493 -50.50 15.39 -17.99
C PRO A 493 -49.40 16.24 -17.34
N ASP A 494 -49.72 17.49 -17.02
CA ASP A 494 -48.84 18.42 -16.30
C ASP A 494 -48.37 17.84 -14.96
N LYS A 495 -49.26 17.18 -14.22
CA LYS A 495 -48.94 16.49 -12.96
C LYS A 495 -47.81 15.49 -13.12
N GLU A 496 -47.77 14.75 -14.23
CA GLU A 496 -46.70 13.78 -14.48
C GLU A 496 -45.37 14.49 -14.69
N LEU A 497 -45.33 15.63 -15.39
CA LEU A 497 -44.13 16.46 -15.45
C LEU A 497 -43.67 16.90 -14.05
N TYR A 498 -44.57 17.46 -13.25
CA TYR A 498 -44.23 17.93 -11.89
C TYR A 498 -43.70 16.80 -11.00
N ASP A 499 -44.38 15.65 -10.94
CA ASP A 499 -43.97 14.51 -10.13
C ASP A 499 -42.57 13.99 -10.53
N HIS A 500 -42.30 13.89 -11.84
CA HIS A 500 -41.02 13.42 -12.36
C HIS A 500 -39.89 14.42 -12.09
N PHE A 501 -40.12 15.72 -12.28
CA PHE A 501 -39.11 16.74 -11.93
C PHE A 501 -38.83 16.78 -10.44
N ALA A 502 -39.87 16.73 -9.59
CA ALA A 502 -39.71 16.70 -8.15
C ALA A 502 -38.82 15.53 -7.70
N THR A 503 -39.08 14.32 -8.20
CA THR A 503 -38.33 13.13 -7.79
C THR A 503 -36.96 13.01 -8.48
N ASN A 504 -36.92 13.11 -9.81
CA ASN A 504 -35.74 12.77 -10.61
C ASN A 504 -34.75 13.94 -10.76
N THR A 505 -35.17 15.17 -10.50
CA THR A 505 -34.37 16.39 -10.69
C THR A 505 -34.14 17.12 -9.38
N VAL A 506 -35.20 17.53 -8.69
CA VAL A 506 -35.11 18.28 -7.43
C VAL A 506 -34.57 17.38 -6.31
N GLY A 507 -35.05 16.15 -6.19
CA GLY A 507 -34.56 15.18 -5.21
C GLY A 507 -33.03 15.00 -5.21
N PRO A 508 -32.38 14.70 -6.35
CA PRO A 508 -30.92 14.64 -6.44
C PRO A 508 -30.20 15.95 -6.08
N LEU A 509 -30.77 17.11 -6.40
CA LEU A 509 -30.20 18.40 -6.03
C LEU A 509 -30.21 18.60 -4.50
N VAL A 510 -31.34 18.33 -3.85
CA VAL A 510 -31.48 18.41 -2.39
C VAL A 510 -30.55 17.39 -1.71
N LEU A 511 -30.45 16.17 -2.25
CA LEU A 511 -29.51 15.15 -1.78
C LEU A 511 -28.06 15.63 -1.85
N PHE A 512 -27.66 16.26 -2.96
CA PHE A 512 -26.33 16.83 -3.10
C PHE A 512 -26.06 17.89 -2.02
N GLN A 513 -26.98 18.84 -1.85
CA GLN A 513 -26.86 19.91 -0.84
C GLN A 513 -26.72 19.34 0.57
N ALA A 514 -27.54 18.36 0.93
CA ALA A 514 -27.52 17.74 2.24
C ALA A 514 -26.26 16.91 2.52
N THR A 515 -25.73 16.22 1.50
CA THR A 515 -24.55 15.36 1.65
C THR A 515 -23.23 16.10 1.45
N TRP A 516 -23.26 17.32 0.92
CA TRP A 516 -22.06 18.13 0.66
C TRP A 516 -21.12 18.27 1.86
N PRO A 517 -21.59 18.55 3.10
CA PRO A 517 -20.72 18.63 4.27
C PRO A 517 -19.87 17.39 4.52
N LEU A 518 -20.39 16.21 4.18
CA LEU A 518 -19.71 14.92 4.28
C LEU A 518 -18.86 14.62 3.05
N LEU A 519 -19.37 14.90 1.85
CA LEU A 519 -18.67 14.67 0.59
C LEU A 519 -17.37 15.47 0.50
N GLN A 520 -17.39 16.77 0.80
CA GLN A 520 -16.22 17.65 0.62
C GLN A 520 -14.98 17.21 1.42
N THR A 521 -15.19 16.45 2.50
CA THR A 521 -14.13 15.91 3.36
C THR A 521 -13.43 14.68 2.77
N SER A 522 -14.05 14.00 1.79
CA SER A 522 -13.41 12.86 1.10
C SER A 522 -12.21 13.32 0.28
N ASP A 523 -11.18 12.48 0.19
CA ASP A 523 -10.03 12.71 -0.69
C ASP A 523 -10.38 12.58 -2.17
N SER A 524 -11.45 11.84 -2.50
CA SER A 524 -11.92 11.62 -3.87
C SER A 524 -13.46 11.56 -3.91
N PRO A 525 -14.14 12.71 -3.71
CA PRO A 525 -15.59 12.76 -3.62
C PRO A 525 -16.24 12.52 -4.97
N ARG A 526 -17.26 11.66 -4.99
CA ARG A 526 -18.02 11.30 -6.18
C ARG A 526 -19.51 11.47 -5.94
N PHE A 527 -20.19 12.16 -6.85
CA PHE A 527 -21.65 12.32 -6.83
C PHE A 527 -22.25 11.82 -8.15
N VAL A 528 -22.88 10.66 -8.10
CA VAL A 528 -23.27 9.91 -9.30
C VAL A 528 -24.78 9.82 -9.36
N VAL A 529 -25.39 10.21 -10.49
CA VAL A 529 -26.83 10.07 -10.70
C VAL A 529 -27.08 8.94 -11.68
N ILE A 530 -27.98 8.02 -11.31
CA ILE A 530 -28.50 7.04 -12.25
C ILE A 530 -29.49 7.75 -13.17
N SER A 531 -29.03 8.04 -14.39
CA SER A 531 -29.79 8.71 -15.44
C SER A 531 -30.38 7.68 -16.42
N SER A 532 -30.68 8.11 -17.65
CA SER A 532 -31.23 7.25 -18.69
C SER A 532 -30.77 7.71 -20.06
N ILE A 533 -30.60 6.78 -21.00
CA ILE A 533 -30.26 7.10 -22.38
C ILE A 533 -31.23 8.12 -23.01
N VAL A 534 -32.51 8.11 -22.59
CA VAL A 534 -33.53 9.08 -23.05
C VAL A 534 -33.33 10.51 -22.52
N ALA A 535 -32.30 10.73 -21.70
CA ALA A 535 -31.86 12.05 -21.27
C ALA A 535 -30.90 12.72 -22.26
N SER A 536 -30.41 11.97 -23.25
CA SER A 536 -29.53 12.48 -24.30
C SER A 536 -30.34 13.27 -25.32
N LEU A 537 -30.09 14.57 -25.43
CA LEU A 537 -30.81 15.40 -26.40
C LEU A 537 -30.49 15.02 -27.84
N ALA A 538 -29.27 14.50 -28.09
CA ALA A 538 -28.86 14.00 -29.40
C ALA A 538 -29.56 12.69 -29.80
N GLU A 539 -29.85 11.81 -28.83
CA GLU A 539 -30.40 10.48 -29.11
C GLU A 539 -31.92 10.36 -28.93
N VAL A 540 -32.62 11.41 -28.45
CA VAL A 540 -34.08 11.39 -28.26
C VAL A 540 -34.85 10.85 -29.48
N PRO A 541 -34.54 11.22 -30.74
CA PRO A 541 -35.25 10.68 -31.91
C PRO A 541 -35.02 9.19 -32.17
N SER A 542 -33.93 8.62 -31.63
CA SER A 542 -33.50 7.23 -31.86
C SER A 542 -34.29 6.20 -31.03
N TYR A 543 -35.03 6.64 -30.01
CA TYR A 543 -35.74 5.75 -29.09
C TYR A 543 -37.27 5.94 -29.18
N PRO A 544 -38.04 4.96 -29.69
CA PRO A 544 -39.49 5.06 -29.88
C PRO A 544 -40.26 4.85 -28.56
N LEU A 545 -39.80 5.47 -27.46
CA LEU A 545 -40.46 5.44 -26.15
C LEU A 545 -41.18 6.76 -25.90
N TYR A 546 -42.50 6.70 -25.70
CA TYR A 546 -43.29 7.88 -25.37
C TYR A 546 -43.19 8.17 -23.87
N ASN A 547 -42.13 8.86 -23.43
CA ASN A 547 -41.83 9.10 -22.01
C ASN A 547 -41.37 10.54 -21.73
N SER A 548 -42.03 11.53 -22.34
CA SER A 548 -41.61 12.95 -22.31
C SER A 548 -41.35 13.49 -20.90
N ALA A 549 -42.18 13.19 -19.92
CA ALA A 549 -41.96 13.62 -18.52
C ALA A 549 -40.69 13.01 -17.90
N TYR A 550 -40.46 11.71 -18.13
CA TYR A 550 -39.28 11.01 -17.64
C TYR A 550 -38.00 11.51 -18.31
N GLY A 551 -37.98 11.54 -19.65
CA GLY A 551 -36.84 12.02 -20.44
C GLY A 551 -36.46 13.45 -20.08
N ALA A 552 -37.43 14.36 -20.02
CA ALA A 552 -37.21 15.76 -19.64
C ALA A 552 -36.63 15.91 -18.22
N SER A 553 -37.16 15.17 -17.24
CA SER A 553 -36.63 15.20 -15.86
C SER A 553 -35.20 14.67 -15.75
N LYS A 554 -34.84 13.65 -16.54
CA LYS A 554 -33.48 13.10 -16.58
C LYS A 554 -32.51 14.01 -17.35
N ALA A 555 -32.94 14.67 -18.40
CA ALA A 555 -32.16 15.70 -19.09
C ALA A 555 -31.89 16.90 -18.16
N ALA A 556 -32.88 17.30 -17.36
CA ALA A 556 -32.73 18.39 -16.39
C ALA A 556 -31.71 18.06 -15.29
N VAL A 557 -31.72 16.84 -14.73
CA VAL A 557 -30.71 16.45 -13.72
C VAL A 557 -29.31 16.29 -14.32
N ASN A 558 -29.21 15.86 -15.59
CA ASN A 558 -27.95 15.83 -16.32
C ASN A 558 -27.33 17.24 -16.42
N PHE A 559 -28.14 18.27 -16.72
CA PHE A 559 -27.69 19.66 -16.70
C PHE A 559 -27.21 20.09 -15.30
N LEU A 560 -27.99 19.81 -14.25
CA LEU A 560 -27.61 20.15 -12.88
C LEU A 560 -26.27 19.51 -12.49
N LEU A 561 -26.04 18.25 -12.87
CA LEU A 561 -24.76 17.58 -12.61
C LEU A 561 -23.57 18.27 -13.26
N ARG A 562 -23.71 18.72 -14.52
CA ARG A 562 -22.67 19.51 -15.19
C ARG A 562 -22.34 20.78 -14.41
N LYS A 563 -23.38 21.45 -13.90
CA LYS A 563 -23.23 22.68 -13.11
C LYS A 563 -22.59 22.41 -11.76
N ILE A 564 -23.07 21.41 -11.01
CA ILE A 564 -22.51 20.94 -9.74
C ILE A 564 -21.02 20.58 -9.90
N ASN A 565 -20.67 19.84 -10.95
CA ASN A 565 -19.28 19.49 -11.21
C ASN A 565 -18.41 20.73 -11.48
N PHE A 566 -18.91 21.65 -12.32
CA PHE A 566 -18.20 22.88 -12.66
C PHE A 566 -17.95 23.76 -11.42
N GLU A 567 -18.93 23.82 -10.51
CA GLU A 567 -18.86 24.63 -9.28
C GLU A 567 -17.94 24.03 -8.20
N ASN A 568 -17.61 22.73 -8.29
CA ASN A 568 -16.88 21.99 -7.26
C ASN A 568 -15.67 21.25 -7.87
N PRO A 569 -14.50 21.90 -8.06
CA PRO A 569 -13.38 21.32 -8.80
C PRO A 569 -12.80 20.00 -8.28
N LYS A 570 -12.98 19.70 -6.98
CA LYS A 570 -12.55 18.45 -6.34
C LYS A 570 -13.55 17.30 -6.55
N LEU A 571 -14.81 17.64 -6.83
CA LEU A 571 -15.91 16.69 -6.98
C LEU A 571 -15.91 16.11 -8.40
N ILE A 572 -16.12 14.80 -8.48
CA ILE A 572 -16.42 14.11 -9.73
C ILE A 572 -17.92 13.84 -9.76
N ALA A 573 -18.68 14.64 -10.50
CA ALA A 573 -20.12 14.51 -10.62
C ALA A 573 -20.55 14.21 -12.05
N PHE A 574 -21.22 13.07 -12.26
CA PHE A 574 -21.56 12.60 -13.60
C PHE A 574 -22.79 11.67 -13.62
N PRO A 575 -23.53 11.64 -14.74
CA PRO A 575 -24.65 10.74 -14.91
C PRO A 575 -24.23 9.40 -15.51
N ILE A 576 -24.88 8.32 -15.08
CA ILE A 576 -24.71 6.98 -15.66
C ILE A 576 -26.05 6.48 -16.20
N HIS A 577 -26.08 6.02 -17.45
CA HIS A 577 -27.15 5.18 -17.96
C HIS A 577 -26.91 3.71 -17.54
N PRO A 578 -27.79 3.09 -16.74
CA PRO A 578 -27.55 1.74 -16.22
C PRO A 578 -27.83 0.62 -17.24
N GLY A 579 -28.17 0.92 -18.49
CA GLY A 579 -28.80 -0.02 -19.41
C GLY A 579 -30.31 -0.10 -19.21
N TRP A 580 -30.99 -0.80 -20.12
CA TRP A 580 -32.42 -1.13 -19.94
C TRP A 580 -32.53 -2.39 -19.08
N ILE A 581 -32.66 -2.18 -17.78
CA ILE A 581 -32.54 -3.24 -16.77
C ILE A 581 -33.84 -3.95 -16.43
N GLN A 582 -33.76 -5.22 -16.04
CA GLN A 582 -34.85 -6.07 -15.54
C GLN A 582 -35.35 -5.68 -14.15
N SER A 583 -35.71 -4.41 -13.99
CA SER A 583 -36.42 -3.87 -12.83
C SER A 583 -37.92 -3.85 -13.10
N ASP A 584 -38.74 -3.66 -12.07
CA ASP A 584 -40.20 -3.47 -12.24
C ASP A 584 -40.51 -2.38 -13.29
N MET A 585 -39.79 -1.26 -13.22
CA MET A 585 -39.90 -0.13 -14.16
C MET A 585 -39.47 -0.53 -15.58
N GLY A 586 -38.32 -1.20 -15.71
CA GLY A 586 -37.78 -1.58 -17.01
C GLY A 586 -38.61 -2.66 -17.70
N ASN A 587 -39.07 -3.67 -16.97
CA ASN A 587 -39.95 -4.73 -17.49
C ASN A 587 -41.33 -4.18 -17.85
N SER A 588 -41.89 -3.27 -17.05
CA SER A 588 -43.15 -2.59 -17.38
C SER A 588 -43.06 -1.79 -18.69
N ALA A 589 -41.91 -1.15 -18.94
CA ALA A 589 -41.66 -0.47 -20.21
C ALA A 589 -41.45 -1.47 -21.37
N ALA A 590 -40.77 -2.59 -21.12
CA ALA A 590 -40.50 -3.62 -22.12
C ALA A 590 -41.80 -4.23 -22.67
N LEU A 591 -42.75 -4.56 -21.80
CA LEU A 591 -44.07 -5.10 -22.18
C LEU A 591 -44.83 -4.18 -23.15
N ARG A 592 -44.67 -2.86 -22.99
CA ARG A 592 -45.37 -1.85 -23.80
C ARG A 592 -44.79 -1.67 -25.20
N VAL A 593 -43.55 -2.09 -25.42
CA VAL A 593 -42.91 -2.12 -26.75
C VAL A 593 -42.89 -3.53 -27.36
N GLY A 594 -43.66 -4.46 -26.79
CA GLY A 594 -43.77 -5.83 -27.30
C GLY A 594 -42.63 -6.77 -26.89
N MET A 595 -41.83 -6.40 -25.88
CA MET A 595 -40.78 -7.26 -25.32
C MET A 595 -41.30 -8.00 -24.07
N THR A 596 -40.80 -9.20 -23.81
CA THR A 596 -41.20 -10.00 -22.63
C THR A 596 -40.61 -9.45 -21.33
N GLN A 597 -39.39 -8.93 -21.40
CA GLN A 597 -38.67 -8.31 -20.28
C GLN A 597 -37.57 -7.40 -20.83
N ALA A 598 -37.00 -6.57 -19.97
CA ALA A 598 -35.87 -5.74 -20.31
C ALA A 598 -34.61 -6.59 -20.62
N PRO A 599 -33.71 -6.12 -21.50
CA PRO A 599 -32.61 -6.93 -22.00
C PRO A 599 -31.47 -7.14 -20.99
N ILE A 600 -31.26 -6.23 -20.03
CA ILE A 600 -30.08 -6.27 -19.15
C ILE A 600 -30.44 -6.80 -17.76
N PRO A 601 -29.84 -7.92 -17.30
CA PRO A 601 -30.00 -8.38 -15.92
C PRO A 601 -29.41 -7.38 -14.91
N ILE A 602 -30.03 -7.26 -13.73
CA ILE A 602 -29.56 -6.35 -12.66
C ILE A 602 -28.08 -6.59 -12.28
N PRO A 603 -27.60 -7.84 -12.04
CA PRO A 603 -26.20 -8.06 -11.66
C PRO A 603 -25.17 -7.56 -12.68
N GLU A 604 -25.51 -7.64 -13.97
CA GLU A 604 -24.66 -7.14 -15.05
C GLU A 604 -24.57 -5.61 -15.03
N SER A 605 -25.72 -4.94 -14.89
CA SER A 605 -25.79 -3.49 -14.75
C SER A 605 -25.05 -2.99 -13.51
N VAL A 606 -25.24 -3.63 -12.35
CA VAL A 606 -24.52 -3.32 -11.09
C VAL A 606 -23.01 -3.35 -11.30
N LYS A 607 -22.50 -4.42 -11.91
CA LYS A 607 -21.07 -4.56 -12.21
C LYS A 607 -20.56 -3.45 -13.12
N GLY A 608 -21.33 -3.10 -14.15
CA GLY A 608 -21.00 -2.02 -15.07
C GLY A 608 -20.98 -0.65 -14.39
N VAL A 609 -22.03 -0.32 -13.65
CA VAL A 609 -22.16 0.95 -12.91
C VAL A 609 -21.01 1.12 -11.93
N LEU A 610 -20.72 0.13 -11.08
CA LEU A 610 -19.60 0.19 -10.12
C LEU A 610 -18.25 0.33 -10.84
N ARG A 611 -18.07 -0.33 -11.98
CA ARG A 611 -16.86 -0.17 -12.80
C ARG A 611 -16.70 1.27 -13.29
N GLN A 612 -17.75 1.92 -13.76
CA GLN A 612 -17.66 3.32 -14.22
C GLN A 612 -17.34 4.28 -13.06
N ILE A 613 -17.90 4.04 -11.88
CA ILE A 613 -17.59 4.80 -10.65
C ILE A 613 -16.10 4.70 -10.29
N GLU A 614 -15.49 3.54 -10.51
CA GLU A 614 -14.05 3.32 -10.28
C GLU A 614 -13.17 3.88 -11.40
N VAL A 615 -13.61 3.83 -12.66
CA VAL A 615 -12.91 4.44 -13.79
C VAL A 615 -12.85 5.96 -13.62
N ALA A 616 -13.97 6.59 -13.26
CA ALA A 616 -14.05 8.02 -13.02
C ALA A 616 -13.09 8.47 -11.91
N ALA A 617 -12.89 7.67 -10.87
CA ALA A 617 -11.93 7.96 -9.81
C ALA A 617 -10.45 8.00 -10.28
N LYS A 618 -10.12 7.25 -11.34
CA LYS A 618 -8.74 7.15 -11.88
C LYS A 618 -8.48 8.12 -13.02
N SER A 619 -9.50 8.41 -13.81
CA SER A 619 -9.44 9.33 -14.95
C SER A 619 -10.68 10.24 -14.90
N PRO A 620 -10.64 11.31 -14.09
CA PRO A 620 -11.79 12.19 -13.88
C PRO A 620 -12.21 12.83 -15.20
N ASN A 621 -13.26 12.29 -15.82
CA ASN A 621 -13.84 12.77 -17.06
C ASN A 621 -15.35 12.96 -16.85
N ASN A 622 -15.84 14.18 -17.02
CA ASN A 622 -17.23 14.57 -16.77
C ASN A 622 -18.12 14.23 -17.97
N VAL A 623 -18.25 12.93 -18.24
CA VAL A 623 -18.96 12.37 -19.38
C VAL A 623 -20.31 11.79 -18.94
N PHE A 624 -21.29 11.83 -19.84
CA PHE A 624 -22.47 10.99 -19.72
C PHE A 624 -22.10 9.61 -20.26
N VAL A 625 -22.18 8.58 -19.42
CA VAL A 625 -21.63 7.25 -19.72
C VAL A 625 -22.65 6.15 -19.50
N SER A 626 -22.61 5.13 -20.34
CA SER A 626 -23.37 3.89 -20.17
C SER A 626 -22.65 2.90 -19.24
N PHE A 627 -23.37 1.97 -18.62
CA PHE A 627 -22.80 0.95 -17.71
C PHE A 627 -21.66 0.13 -18.35
N ASP A 628 -21.70 -0.07 -19.66
CA ASP A 628 -20.70 -0.78 -20.46
C ASP A 628 -19.49 0.08 -20.85
N GLY A 629 -19.52 1.38 -20.55
CA GLY A 629 -18.44 2.34 -20.80
C GLY A 629 -18.58 3.16 -22.08
N GLN A 630 -19.66 2.98 -22.85
CA GLN A 630 -19.93 3.86 -24.01
C GLN A 630 -20.22 5.29 -23.55
N ILE A 631 -19.59 6.26 -24.21
CA ILE A 631 -19.88 7.68 -23.98
C ILE A 631 -21.16 8.03 -24.74
N ILE A 632 -22.13 8.56 -24.01
CA ILE A 632 -23.41 9.01 -24.54
C ILE A 632 -23.31 10.53 -24.80
N PRO A 633 -23.71 11.03 -25.97
CA PRO A 633 -23.82 12.47 -26.19
C PRO A 633 -24.86 13.08 -25.25
N TRP A 634 -24.63 14.31 -24.79
CA TRP A 634 -25.53 14.97 -23.83
C TRP A 634 -26.89 15.33 -24.43
#